data_AF-A0AAW8WAV1-F1
#
_entry.id   AF-A0AAW8WAV1-F1
#
_cell.length_a   1.000
_cell.length_b   1.000
_cell.length_c   1.000
_cell.angle_alpha   90.00
_cell.angle_beta   90.00
_cell.angle_gamma   90.00
#
_symmetry.space_group_name_H-M   'P 1'
#
loop_
_entity.id
_entity.type
_entity.pdbx_description
1 polymer ?
#
loop_
_entity_poly.entity_id
_entity_poly.type
_entity_poly.pdbx_seq_one_letter_code
_entity_poly.pdbx_strand_id
1 'polypeptide(L)'
;MSTAPLSSFEKDIPAVAALLAEDADMAAFFTALTPGYQREWARFIFDTKAEATKQRHIDVMKTVFRAGYKSKRAYDSRPDK
;
A
#
# COMPACT_ATOMS: atom_id res chain seq x y z
N MET A 1 -0.51 13.70 -7.56
CA MET A 1 -1.09 12.36 -7.76
C MET A 1 -1.83 12.39 -9.09
N SER A 2 -1.76 11.31 -9.86
CA SER A 2 -2.48 11.19 -11.13
C SER A 2 -3.98 11.40 -10.95
N THR A 3 -4.62 11.87 -12.03
CA THR A 3 -6.07 11.96 -12.16
C THR A 3 -6.73 10.61 -12.49
N ALA A 4 -5.93 9.55 -12.64
CA ALA A 4 -6.43 8.20 -12.92
C ALA A 4 -7.37 7.71 -11.80
N PRO A 5 -8.50 7.06 -12.16
CA PRO A 5 -9.43 6.53 -11.18
C PRO A 5 -8.78 5.38 -10.41
N LEU A 6 -9.23 5.16 -9.17
CA LEU A 6 -8.67 4.14 -8.29
C LEU A 6 -8.75 2.71 -8.87
N SER A 7 -9.79 2.42 -9.66
CA SER A 7 -9.93 1.15 -10.38
C SER A 7 -8.80 0.86 -11.36
N SER A 8 -8.14 1.89 -11.92
CA SER A 8 -7.01 1.68 -12.84
C SER A 8 -5.80 1.03 -12.20
N PHE A 9 -5.72 1.03 -10.86
CA PHE A 9 -4.62 0.43 -10.09
C PHE A 9 -4.93 -1.00 -9.61
N GLU A 10 -6.09 -1.56 -9.95
CA GLU A 10 -6.44 -2.95 -9.60
C GLU A 10 -5.46 -3.96 -10.21
N LYS A 11 -5.00 -3.68 -11.42
CA LYS A 11 -3.97 -4.47 -12.12
C LYS A 11 -2.64 -4.57 -11.36
N ASP A 12 -2.36 -3.62 -10.47
CA ASP A 12 -1.09 -3.54 -9.75
C ASP A 12 -1.16 -4.23 -8.38
N ILE A 13 -2.35 -4.70 -7.94
CA ILE A 13 -2.53 -5.44 -6.68
C ILE A 13 -1.60 -6.66 -6.58
N PRO A 14 -1.46 -7.53 -7.61
CA PRO A 14 -0.54 -8.66 -7.55
C PRO A 14 0.92 -8.22 -7.36
N ALA A 15 1.32 -7.09 -7.94
CA ALA A 15 2.66 -6.55 -7.76
C ALA A 15 2.88 -6.04 -6.33
N VAL A 16 1.87 -5.45 -5.69
CA VAL A 16 1.95 -5.09 -4.26
C VAL A 16 2.11 -6.34 -3.38
N ALA A 17 1.35 -7.41 -3.64
CA ALA A 17 1.48 -8.66 -2.91
C ALA A 17 2.89 -9.27 -3.05
N ALA A 18 3.47 -9.23 -4.26
CA ALA A 18 4.83 -9.71 -4.51
C ALA A 18 5.91 -8.93 -3.72
N LEU A 19 5.73 -7.63 -3.51
CA LEU A 19 6.65 -6.80 -2.70
C LEU A 19 6.65 -7.17 -1.20
N LEU A 20 5.66 -7.95 -0.77
CA LEU A 20 5.48 -8.43 0.59
C LEU A 20 5.80 -9.92 0.74
N ALA A 21 6.17 -10.63 -0.33
CA ALA A 21 6.32 -12.09 -0.33
C ALA A 21 7.38 -12.62 0.65
N GLU A 22 8.36 -11.79 1.04
CA GLU A 22 9.37 -12.14 2.05
C GLU A 22 8.82 -12.15 3.49
N ASP A 23 7.62 -11.59 3.71
CA ASP A 23 6.94 -11.53 5.00
C ASP A 23 5.51 -12.05 4.82
N ALA A 24 5.32 -13.33 5.13
CA ALA A 24 4.06 -14.03 4.93
C ALA A 24 2.89 -13.38 5.69
N ASP A 25 3.15 -12.82 6.87
CA ASP A 25 2.13 -12.16 7.69
C ASP A 25 1.71 -10.83 7.06
N MET A 26 2.65 -10.03 6.54
CA MET A 26 2.31 -8.82 5.78
C MET A 26 1.57 -9.13 4.48
N ALA A 27 1.99 -10.16 3.75
CA ALA A 27 1.34 -10.58 2.51
C ALA A 27 -0.10 -11.04 2.79
N ALA A 28 -0.31 -11.82 3.87
CA ALA A 28 -1.64 -12.24 4.32
C ALA A 28 -2.50 -11.04 4.75
N PHE A 29 -1.92 -10.10 5.53
CA PHE A 29 -2.60 -8.88 5.96
C PHE A 29 -3.10 -8.06 4.77
N PHE A 30 -2.23 -7.83 3.76
CA PHE A 30 -2.59 -7.12 2.55
C PHE A 30 -3.69 -7.84 1.76
N THR A 31 -3.57 -9.16 1.61
CA THR A 31 -4.54 -9.98 0.87
C THR A 31 -5.92 -9.99 1.53
N ALA A 32 -5.97 -9.87 2.87
CA ALA A 32 -7.21 -9.78 3.64
C ALA A 32 -7.88 -8.39 3.61
N LEU A 33 -7.21 -7.36 3.10
CA LEU A 33 -7.82 -6.04 2.93
C LEU A 33 -8.94 -6.08 1.88
N THR A 34 -9.93 -5.19 2.02
CA THR A 34 -10.93 -5.02 0.96
C THR A 34 -10.26 -4.52 -0.32
N PRO A 35 -10.80 -4.81 -1.52
CA PRO A 35 -10.24 -4.35 -2.78
C PRO A 35 -10.06 -2.83 -2.87
N GLY A 36 -10.83 -2.05 -2.11
CA GLY A 36 -10.64 -0.60 -1.98
C GLY A 36 -9.28 -0.24 -1.41
N TYR A 37 -8.92 -0.79 -0.25
CA TYR A 37 -7.63 -0.52 0.38
C TYR A 37 -6.46 -1.07 -0.42
N GLN A 38 -6.61 -2.23 -1.06
CA GLN A 38 -5.57 -2.79 -1.92
C GLN A 38 -5.23 -1.83 -3.07
N ARG A 39 -6.26 -1.28 -3.74
CA ARG A 39 -6.07 -0.28 -4.80
C ARG A 39 -5.48 1.03 -4.28
N GLU A 40 -5.80 1.45 -3.05
CA GLU A 40 -5.18 2.64 -2.45
C GLU A 40 -3.67 2.48 -2.29
N TRP A 41 -3.22 1.32 -1.82
CA TRP A 41 -1.79 1.00 -1.71
C TRP A 41 -1.11 0.87 -3.07
N ALA A 42 -1.77 0.18 -4.01
CA ALA A 42 -1.29 0.07 -5.38
C ALA A 42 -1.09 1.46 -6.02
N ARG A 43 -2.08 2.35 -5.90
CA ARG A 43 -1.94 3.74 -6.34
C ARG A 43 -0.80 4.44 -5.62
N PHE A 44 -0.73 4.35 -4.30
CA PHE A 44 0.32 5.03 -3.54
C PHE A 44 1.71 4.62 -4.06
N ILE A 45 1.96 3.34 -4.32
CA ILE A 45 3.25 2.82 -4.78
C ILE A 45 3.52 3.12 -6.26
N PHE A 46 2.55 2.86 -7.15
CA PHE A 46 2.76 2.82 -8.60
C PHE A 46 2.34 4.10 -9.35
N ASP A 47 1.77 5.10 -8.67
CA ASP A 47 1.44 6.41 -9.27
C ASP A 47 2.68 7.26 -9.57
N THR A 48 3.84 6.88 -9.05
CA THR A 48 5.12 7.57 -9.31
C THR A 48 6.01 6.75 -10.25
N LYS A 49 6.70 7.46 -11.16
CA LYS A 49 7.73 6.87 -12.04
C LYS A 49 9.12 6.85 -11.40
N ALA A 50 9.30 7.53 -10.27
CA ALA A 50 10.60 7.63 -9.62
C ALA A 50 10.79 6.45 -8.66
N GLU A 51 11.76 5.57 -8.96
CA GLU A 51 12.03 4.37 -8.16
C GLU A 51 12.36 4.70 -6.70
N ALA A 52 13.09 5.80 -6.43
CA ALA A 52 13.38 6.22 -5.06
C ALA A 52 12.11 6.58 -4.26
N THR A 53 11.12 7.20 -4.91
CA THR A 53 9.84 7.53 -4.28
C THR A 53 9.00 6.28 -4.07
N LYS A 54 8.99 5.37 -5.05
CA LYS A 54 8.33 4.07 -4.96
C LYS A 54 8.87 3.25 -3.78
N GLN A 55 10.19 3.18 -3.61
CA GLN A 55 10.80 2.49 -2.48
C GLN A 55 10.36 3.10 -1.14
N ARG A 56 10.40 4.43 -1.00
CA ARG A 56 9.91 5.11 0.21
C ARG A 56 8.44 4.80 0.50
N HIS A 57 7.60 4.72 -0.53
CA HIS A 57 6.19 4.37 -0.37
C HIS A 57 5.98 2.92 0.09
N ILE A 58 6.81 1.99 -0.40
CA ILE A 58 6.83 0.60 0.07
C ILE A 58 7.22 0.54 1.54
N ASP A 59 8.27 1.26 1.94
CA ASP A 59 8.73 1.29 3.34
C ASP A 59 7.67 1.89 4.28
N VAL A 60 6.96 2.93 3.82
CA VAL A 60 5.80 3.50 4.51
C VAL A 60 4.69 2.45 4.66
N MET A 61 4.34 1.72 3.60
CA MET A 61 3.33 0.65 3.67
C MET A 61 3.71 -0.41 4.70
N LYS A 62 4.95 -0.92 4.66
CA LYS A 62 5.46 -1.91 5.62
C LYS A 62 5.38 -1.38 7.06
N THR A 63 5.76 -0.12 7.29
CA THR A 63 5.64 0.54 8.60
C THR A 63 4.19 0.61 9.08
N VAL A 64 3.28 0.99 8.19
CA VAL A 64 1.85 1.11 8.47
C VAL A 64 1.23 -0.25 8.80
N PHE A 65 1.62 -1.32 8.09
CA PHE A 65 1.16 -2.68 8.35
C PHE A 65 1.71 -3.24 9.67
N ARG A 66 2.98 -3.00 9.99
CA ARG A 66 3.54 -3.37 11.31
C ARG A 66 2.80 -2.70 12.47
N ALA A 67 2.27 -1.51 12.25
CA ALA A 67 1.45 -0.80 13.22
C ALA A 67 -0.02 -1.25 13.23
N GLY A 68 -0.43 -2.20 12.37
CA GLY A 68 -1.78 -2.77 12.33
C GLY A 68 -2.82 -1.93 11.56
N TYR A 69 -2.40 -0.92 10.81
CA TYR A 69 -3.32 -0.02 10.11
C TYR A 69 -3.55 -0.44 8.65
N LYS A 70 -4.81 -0.37 8.21
CA LYS A 70 -5.24 -0.79 6.85
C LYS A 70 -4.90 0.23 5.76
N SER A 71 -4.70 1.49 6.12
CA SER A 71 -4.41 2.57 5.19
C SER A 71 -3.45 3.59 5.79
N LYS A 72 -2.71 4.28 4.92
CA LYS A 72 -1.86 5.41 5.32
C LYS A 72 -2.64 6.49 6.07
N ARG A 73 -3.88 6.78 5.64
CA ARG A 73 -4.75 7.76 6.29
C ARG A 73 -5.07 7.35 7.73
N ALA A 74 -5.45 6.10 7.97
CA ALA A 74 -5.75 5.61 9.31
C ALA A 74 -4.52 5.72 10.23
N TYR A 75 -3.34 5.39 9.70
CA TYR A 75 -2.08 5.57 10.43
C TYR A 75 -1.78 7.04 10.71
N ASP A 76 -1.93 7.93 9.73
CA ASP A 76 -1.65 9.36 9.89
C ASP A 76 -2.62 10.08 10.84
N SER A 77 -3.82 9.54 11.03
CA SER A 77 -4.86 10.05 11.93
C SER A 77 -4.85 9.40 13.32
N ARG A 78 -3.82 8.63 13.66
CA ARG A 78 -3.70 8.03 15.00
C ARG A 78 -3.55 9.12 16.08
N PRO A 79 -4.14 8.94 17.28
CA PRO A 79 -4.18 9.96 18.33
C PRO A 79 -2.81 10.30 18.93
N ASP A 80 -1.86 9.37 18.91
CA ASP A 80 -0.53 9.53 19.53
C ASP A 80 0.54 10.05 18.54
N LYS A 81 0.18 11.03 17.70
CA LYS A 81 1.10 11.61 16.70
C LYS A 81 1.55 13.03 17.08
#